data_AF-A0A2S3UAK6-F1
#
_entry.id   AF-A0A2S3UAK6-F1
#
_cell.length_a   1.000
_cell.length_b   1.000
_cell.length_c   1.000
_cell.angle_alpha   90.00
_cell.angle_beta   90.00
_cell.angle_gamma   90.00
#
_symmetry.space_group_name_H-M   'P 1'
#
loop_
_entity.id
_entity.type
_entity.pdbx_description
1 polymer ?
#
loop_
_entity_poly.entity_id
_entity_poly.type
_entity_poly.pdbx_seq_one_letter_code
_entity_poly.pdbx_strand_id
1 'polypeptide(L)'
;MERYLKDSPKVHIDRLMTIASPYNMESTSTTAKTSMFKELYQYRSGLPRSLTVYSIAGTENYTSDGTVPYNSVNYGKYIFQDQVKHFTEITVTGANTAHSDLPQNNKIVSLIRQYLMAEKLAK
;
A
#
# COMPACT_ATOMS: atom_id res chain seq x y z
N MET A 1 -10.76 -2.63 -7.23
CA MET A 1 -10.38 -1.22 -7.46
C MET A 1 -9.97 -0.97 -8.91
N GLU A 2 -9.02 -1.72 -9.45
CA GLU A 2 -8.47 -1.55 -10.80
C GLU A 2 -9.52 -1.66 -11.92
N ARG A 3 -10.45 -2.62 -11.80
CA ARG A 3 -11.60 -2.75 -12.72
C ARG A 3 -12.52 -1.52 -12.71
N TYR A 4 -12.84 -1.00 -11.52
CA TYR A 4 -13.75 0.13 -11.37
C TYR A 4 -13.19 1.45 -11.94
N LEU A 5 -11.87 1.64 -11.89
CA LEU A 5 -11.21 2.82 -12.49
C LEU A 5 -11.27 2.79 -14.02
N LYS A 6 -11.23 1.60 -14.61
CA LYS A 6 -11.39 1.44 -16.07
C LYS A 6 -12.81 1.76 -16.54
N ASP A 7 -13.82 1.38 -15.75
CA ASP A 7 -15.23 1.54 -16.11
C ASP A 7 -15.82 2.92 -15.75
N SER A 8 -15.03 3.80 -15.11
CA SER A 8 -15.44 5.15 -14.71
C SER A 8 -14.50 6.23 -15.27
N PRO A 9 -14.52 6.50 -16.60
CA PRO A 9 -13.55 7.38 -17.27
C PRO A 9 -13.58 8.85 -16.82
N LYS A 10 -14.58 9.25 -16.02
CA LYS A 10 -14.71 10.61 -15.46
C LYS A 10 -14.10 10.76 -14.06
N VAL A 11 -13.68 9.67 -13.43
CA VAL A 11 -13.08 9.70 -12.08
C VAL A 11 -11.59 9.43 -12.21
N HIS A 12 -10.79 10.45 -11.90
CA HIS A 12 -9.34 10.36 -11.90
C HIS A 12 -8.83 10.33 -10.45
N ILE A 13 -7.97 9.36 -10.16
CA ILE A 13 -7.25 9.29 -8.88
C ILE A 13 -5.82 9.73 -9.13
N ASP A 14 -5.40 10.81 -8.46
CA ASP A 14 -4.03 11.32 -8.56
C ASP A 14 -3.08 10.58 -7.61
N ARG A 15 -3.58 10.25 -6.40
CA ARG A 15 -2.77 9.65 -5.33
C ARG A 15 -3.55 8.55 -4.61
N LEU A 16 -2.86 7.46 -4.32
CA LEU A 16 -3.36 6.34 -3.54
C LEU A 16 -2.40 6.08 -2.38
N MET A 17 -2.93 5.99 -1.17
CA MET A 17 -2.19 5.52 -0.01
C MET A 17 -2.85 4.24 0.52
N THR A 18 -2.03 3.22 0.77
CA THR A 18 -2.47 1.96 1.38
C THR A 18 -1.69 1.74 2.66
N ILE A 19 -2.35 1.19 3.69
CA ILE A 19 -1.77 0.98 5.02
C ILE A 19 -2.00 -0.49 5.37
N ALA A 20 -0.91 -1.22 5.65
CA ALA A 20 -0.92 -2.65 6.00
C ALA A 20 -1.81 -3.51 5.09
N SER A 21 -1.86 -3.19 3.80
CA SER A 21 -2.75 -3.88 2.86
C SER A 21 -2.16 -5.25 2.48
N PRO A 22 -2.88 -6.36 2.75
CA PRO A 22 -2.34 -7.71 2.59
C PRO A 22 -2.42 -8.18 1.13
N TYR A 23 -1.57 -7.66 0.24
CA TYR A 23 -1.61 -7.98 -1.19
C TYR A 23 -1.42 -9.48 -1.50
N ASN A 24 -0.77 -10.23 -0.60
CA ASN A 24 -0.66 -11.68 -0.66
C ASN A 24 -1.37 -12.40 0.51
N MET A 25 -2.42 -11.79 1.07
CA MET A 25 -3.20 -12.29 2.20
C MET A 25 -2.33 -12.63 3.42
N GLU A 26 -2.62 -13.73 4.12
CA GLU A 26 -1.87 -14.20 5.28
C GLU A 26 -0.58 -14.96 4.91
N SER A 27 -0.22 -14.99 3.62
CA SER A 27 1.00 -15.70 3.19
C SER A 27 2.25 -14.98 3.66
N THR A 28 3.10 -15.70 4.39
CA THR A 28 4.45 -15.25 4.79
C THR A 28 5.49 -15.53 3.71
N SER A 29 5.13 -16.25 2.65
CA SER A 29 6.04 -16.67 1.59
C SER A 29 6.51 -15.50 0.72
N THR A 30 7.75 -15.60 0.24
CA THR A 30 8.32 -14.71 -0.78
C THR A 30 8.12 -15.21 -2.22
N THR A 31 7.55 -16.41 -2.39
CA THR A 31 7.36 -17.04 -3.72
C THR A 31 5.92 -17.49 -3.99
N ALA A 32 5.20 -17.97 -2.97
CA ALA A 32 3.81 -18.40 -3.12
C ALA A 32 2.91 -17.21 -3.46
N LYS A 33 1.97 -17.42 -4.38
CA LYS A 33 1.06 -16.39 -4.88
C LYS A 33 -0.38 -16.81 -4.62
N THR A 34 -1.05 -16.07 -3.73
CA THR A 34 -2.48 -16.29 -3.43
C THR A 34 -3.36 -15.95 -4.63
N SER A 35 -4.60 -16.44 -4.62
CA SER A 35 -5.56 -16.12 -5.69
C SER A 35 -5.83 -14.61 -5.77
N MET A 36 -5.92 -13.92 -4.63
CA MET A 36 -6.06 -12.46 -4.59
C MET A 36 -4.86 -11.77 -5.25
N PHE A 37 -3.63 -12.14 -4.91
CA PHE A 37 -2.45 -11.55 -5.55
C PHE A 37 -2.44 -11.79 -7.06
N LYS A 38 -2.78 -13.01 -7.50
CA LYS A 38 -2.83 -13.36 -8.93
C LYS A 38 -3.82 -12.49 -9.68
N GLU A 39 -4.99 -12.23 -9.10
CA GLU A 39 -6.00 -11.36 -9.71
C GLU A 39 -5.53 -9.90 -9.82
N LEU A 40 -5.02 -9.32 -8.73
CA LEU A 40 -4.46 -7.97 -8.73
C LEU A 40 -3.31 -7.85 -9.74
N TYR A 41 -2.40 -8.81 -9.74
CA TYR A 41 -1.30 -8.85 -10.69
C TYR A 41 -1.82 -8.94 -12.14
N GLN A 42 -2.86 -9.74 -12.41
CA GLN A 42 -3.42 -9.89 -13.76
C GLN A 42 -4.00 -8.58 -14.30
N TYR A 43 -4.61 -7.74 -13.46
CA TYR A 43 -5.32 -6.52 -13.87
C TYR A 43 -4.55 -5.21 -13.67
N ARG A 44 -3.34 -5.26 -13.12
CA ARG A 44 -2.47 -4.10 -12.85
C ARG A 44 -2.24 -3.16 -14.04
N SER A 45 -2.32 -3.64 -15.28
CA SER A 45 -2.19 -2.79 -16.48
C SER A 45 -3.36 -1.81 -16.66
N GLY A 46 -4.46 -2.02 -15.93
CA GLY A 46 -5.59 -1.08 -15.84
C GLY A 46 -5.36 0.08 -14.89
N LEU A 47 -4.25 0.13 -14.14
CA LEU A 47 -3.93 1.24 -13.26
C LEU A 47 -3.65 2.53 -14.08
N PRO A 48 -4.12 3.70 -13.63
CA PRO A 48 -3.83 4.97 -14.30
C PRO A 48 -2.32 5.24 -14.30
N ARG A 49 -1.74 5.47 -15.48
CA ARG A 49 -0.30 5.76 -15.65
C ARG A 49 0.15 7.02 -14.92
N SER A 50 -0.74 7.95 -14.64
CA SER A 50 -0.48 9.19 -13.89
C SER A 50 -0.48 9.00 -12.36
N LEU A 51 -0.94 7.85 -11.85
CA LEU A 51 -1.15 7.61 -10.42
C LEU A 51 0.17 7.66 -9.64
N THR A 52 0.12 8.24 -8.45
CA THR A 52 1.18 8.14 -7.43
C THR A 52 0.71 7.25 -6.28
N VAL A 53 1.49 6.24 -5.91
CA VAL A 53 1.12 5.24 -4.90
C VAL A 53 2.11 5.26 -3.74
N TYR A 54 1.57 5.32 -2.52
CA TYR A 54 2.30 5.14 -1.26
C TYR A 54 1.80 3.87 -0.56
N SER A 55 2.69 2.91 -0.33
CA SER A 55 2.39 1.67 0.40
C SER A 55 3.06 1.71 1.75
N ILE A 56 2.26 1.82 2.82
CA ILE A 56 2.75 1.86 4.19
C ILE A 56 2.68 0.45 4.77
N ALA A 57 3.84 -0.10 5.12
CA ALA A 57 3.94 -1.34 5.89
C ALA A 57 4.12 -0.99 7.38
N GLY A 58 3.20 -1.47 8.22
CA GLY A 58 3.39 -1.48 9.66
C GLY A 58 4.19 -2.72 10.06
N THR A 59 5.14 -2.57 10.97
CA THR A 59 5.75 -3.75 11.58
C THR A 59 6.28 -3.48 12.98
N GLU A 60 5.99 -4.38 13.91
CA GLU A 60 6.54 -4.31 15.27
C GLU A 60 7.98 -4.83 15.29
N ASN A 61 8.25 -5.91 14.55
CA ASN A 61 9.53 -6.66 14.59
C ASN A 61 10.07 -6.99 13.19
N TYR A 62 9.84 -6.12 12.19
CA TYR A 62 10.25 -6.29 10.78
C TYR A 62 9.63 -7.48 10.01
N THR A 63 8.74 -8.25 10.64
CA THR A 63 8.16 -9.48 10.06
C THR A 63 6.65 -9.39 9.84
N SER A 64 5.94 -8.68 10.72
CA SER A 64 4.48 -8.56 10.74
C SER A 64 4.05 -7.35 11.57
N ASP A 65 2.81 -6.90 11.39
CA ASP A 65 2.08 -6.00 12.29
C ASP A 65 1.21 -6.77 13.31
N GLY A 66 1.44 -8.08 13.46
CA GLY A 66 0.65 -8.95 14.33
C GLY A 66 -0.61 -9.54 13.67
N THR A 67 -1.02 -9.06 12.48
CA THR A 67 -2.15 -9.61 11.70
C THR A 67 -1.72 -9.92 10.26
N VAL A 68 -1.05 -8.97 9.62
CA VAL A 68 -0.61 -9.03 8.23
C VAL A 68 0.91 -9.19 8.17
N PRO A 69 1.42 -10.24 7.49
CA PRO A 69 2.84 -10.39 7.26
C PRO A 69 3.41 -9.24 6.42
N TYR A 70 4.60 -8.75 6.79
CA TYR A 70 5.32 -7.74 6.00
C TYR A 70 5.51 -8.18 4.55
N ASN A 71 5.83 -9.46 4.33
CA ASN A 71 5.98 -10.02 2.99
C ASN A 71 4.70 -9.89 2.16
N SER A 72 3.53 -10.03 2.77
CA SER A 72 2.26 -9.85 2.07
C SER A 72 2.06 -8.41 1.60
N VAL A 73 2.44 -7.43 2.42
CA VAL A 73 2.41 -6.01 2.03
C VAL A 73 3.43 -5.71 0.94
N ASN A 74 4.65 -6.26 1.04
CA ASN A 74 5.75 -6.06 0.09
C ASN A 74 5.43 -6.58 -1.32
N TYR A 75 4.47 -7.51 -1.47
CA TYR A 75 4.00 -7.95 -2.79
C TYR A 75 3.33 -6.81 -3.59
N GLY A 76 2.91 -5.72 -2.95
CA GLY A 76 2.40 -4.53 -3.61
C GLY A 76 3.35 -3.99 -4.69
N LYS A 77 4.67 -4.11 -4.49
CA LYS A 77 5.64 -3.63 -5.50
C LYS A 77 5.46 -4.29 -6.87
N TYR A 78 5.06 -5.57 -6.91
CA TYR A 78 4.83 -6.29 -8.16
C TYR A 78 3.54 -5.86 -8.88
N ILE A 79 2.63 -5.22 -8.15
CA ILE A 79 1.39 -4.67 -8.70
C ILE A 79 1.65 -3.27 -9.25
N PHE A 80 2.38 -2.43 -8.51
CA PHE A 80 2.48 -0.99 -8.84
C PHE A 80 3.75 -0.59 -9.60
N GLN A 81 4.91 -1.21 -9.33
CA GLN A 81 6.15 -0.83 -10.02
C GLN A 81 5.98 -1.01 -11.54
N ASP A 82 6.46 -0.02 -12.30
CA ASP A 82 6.34 0.09 -13.75
C ASP A 82 4.90 0.13 -14.30
N GLN A 83 3.88 0.17 -13.43
CA GLN A 83 2.47 0.36 -13.81
C GLN A 83 1.97 1.78 -13.54
N VAL A 84 2.46 2.44 -12.50
CA VAL A 84 2.06 3.79 -12.10
C VAL A 84 3.20 4.79 -12.28
N LYS A 85 2.93 6.10 -12.16
CA LYS A 85 3.95 7.14 -12.32
C LYS A 85 5.03 7.07 -11.24
N HIS A 86 4.60 6.92 -9.99
CA HIS A 86 5.47 6.86 -8.83
C HIS A 86 4.94 5.81 -7.85
N PHE A 87 5.83 4.95 -7.36
CA PHE A 87 5.54 4.01 -6.28
C PHE A 87 6.57 4.20 -5.18
N THR A 88 6.11 4.35 -3.94
CA THR A 88 6.95 4.48 -2.75
C THR A 88 6.45 3.55 -1.67
N GLU A 89 7.33 2.68 -1.18
CA GLU A 89 7.07 1.89 0.02
C GLU A 89 7.66 2.59 1.25
N ILE A 90 6.90 2.64 2.33
CA ILE A 90 7.29 3.28 3.59
C ILE A 90 7.09 2.26 4.71
N THR A 91 8.17 1.92 5.42
CA THR A 91 8.10 1.04 6.58
C THR A 91 8.03 1.86 7.86
N VAL A 92 6.99 1.63 8.66
CA VAL A 92 6.82 2.25 9.98
C VAL A 92 7.06 1.21 11.06
N THR A 93 8.07 1.46 11.89
CA THR A 93 8.47 0.60 13.01
C THR A 93 8.28 1.30 14.37
N GLY A 94 8.13 0.51 15.43
CA GLY A 94 8.05 0.96 16.83
C GLY A 94 6.77 0.50 17.55
N ALA A 95 6.53 1.02 18.75
CA ALA A 95 5.26 0.80 19.46
C ALA A 95 4.06 1.34 18.63
N ASN A 96 2.88 0.73 18.80
CA ASN A 96 1.64 1.07 18.09
C ASN A 96 1.74 0.87 16.56
N THR A 97 2.56 -0.09 16.12
CA THR A 97 2.56 -0.58 14.72
C THR A 97 1.88 -1.93 14.59
N ALA A 98 1.22 -2.41 15.65
CA ALA A 98 0.22 -3.46 15.58
C ALA A 98 -0.90 -3.05 14.61
N HIS A 99 -1.49 -4.01 13.92
CA HIS A 99 -2.50 -3.76 12.88
C HIS A 99 -3.64 -2.84 13.33
N SER A 100 -4.15 -3.04 14.56
CA SER A 100 -5.22 -2.24 15.17
C SER A 100 -4.84 -0.78 15.44
N ASP A 101 -3.55 -0.51 15.61
CA ASP A 101 -3.04 0.75 16.14
C ASP A 101 -2.53 1.67 15.02
N LEU A 102 -2.33 1.11 13.82
CA LEU A 102 -1.86 1.87 12.65
C LEU A 102 -2.72 3.09 12.31
N PRO A 103 -4.08 3.04 12.35
CA PRO A 103 -4.90 4.23 12.08
C PRO A 103 -4.66 5.36 13.09
N GLN A 104 -4.21 5.03 14.29
CA GLN A 104 -4.01 5.96 15.41
C GLN A 104 -2.55 6.38 15.57
N ASN A 105 -1.65 5.81 14.75
CA ASN A 105 -0.23 6.07 14.83
C ASN A 105 0.09 7.47 14.28
N ASN A 106 0.60 8.36 15.12
CA ASN A 106 0.95 9.74 14.74
C ASN A 106 1.94 9.82 13.57
N LYS A 107 2.79 8.81 13.37
CA LYS A 107 3.66 8.73 12.19
C LYS A 107 2.82 8.55 10.92
N ILE A 108 1.82 7.66 10.95
CA ILE A 108 0.92 7.42 9.82
C ILE A 108 0.06 8.66 9.53
N VAL A 109 -0.47 9.32 10.55
CA VAL A 109 -1.19 10.60 10.38
C VAL A 109 -0.30 11.64 9.70
N SER A 110 0.97 11.75 10.12
CA SER A 110 1.93 12.68 9.51
C SER A 110 2.23 12.32 8.05
N LEU A 111 2.38 11.03 7.74
CA LEU A 111 2.57 10.54 6.37
C LEU A 111 1.37 10.85 5.48
N ILE A 112 0.14 10.68 5.98
CA ILE A 112 -1.09 11.03 5.25
C ILE A 112 -1.07 12.52 4.91
N ARG A 113 -0.81 13.39 5.88
CA ARG A 113 -0.77 14.85 5.68
C ARG A 113 0.31 15.22 4.65
N GLN A 114 1.51 14.67 4.79
CA GLN A 114 2.62 14.99 3.90
C GLN A 114 2.43 14.48 2.47
N TYR A 115 2.08 13.21 2.29
CA TYR A 115 2.12 12.55 0.98
C TYR A 115 0.77 12.52 0.29
N LEU A 116 -0.30 12.23 1.03
CA LEU A 116 -1.64 12.19 0.44
C LEU A 116 -2.20 13.60 0.27
N MET A 117 -2.10 14.45 1.31
CA MET A 117 -2.64 15.82 1.28
C MET A 117 -1.66 16.86 0.72
N ALA A 118 -0.38 16.52 0.50
CA ALA A 118 0.67 17.48 0.13
C ALA A 118 0.78 18.68 1.10
N GLU A 119 0.49 18.48 2.37
CA GLU A 119 0.65 19.51 3.38
C GLU A 119 2.14 19.77 3.63
N LYS A 120 2.51 21.05 3.67
CA LYS A 120 3.87 21.46 4.03
C LYS A 120 3.99 21.44 5.54
N LEU A 121 4.39 20.30 6.10
CA LEU A 121 4.60 20.19 7.55
C LEU A 121 5.66 21.21 8.00
N ALA A 122 5.34 21.99 9.03
CA ALA A 122 6.31 22.88 9.67
C ALA A 122 7.43 22.02 10.27
N LYS A 123 8.68 22.43 10.00
CA LYS A 123 9.89 21.71 10.41
C LYS A 123 10.21 21.97 11.88
#